data_AF-A0A976E3H2-F1
#
_entry.id   AF-A0A976E3H2-F1
#
_cell.length_a   1.000
_cell.length_b   1.000
_cell.length_c   1.000
_cell.angle_alpha   90.00
_cell.angle_beta   90.00
_cell.angle_gamma   90.00
#
_symmetry.space_group_name_H-M   'P 1'
#
loop_
_entity.id
_entity.type
_entity.pdbx_description
1 polymer ?
#
loop_
_entity_poly.entity_id
_entity_poly.type
_entity_poly.pdbx_seq_one_letter_code
_entity_poly.pdbx_strand_id
1 'polypeptide(L)'
;MQGTIFQILVLVTHGNMVLSGQPVASFYPQHSAFKFDEFVKFVDLERNGSRWSEKPFAKDPDDWLAKLKGQRCSGLRVERVSTDKKDLSDRMSVAFIGGGGRWLIEAVCPRGSEYWEPKWEIGDRNRPDQRIWRVTYGRIAQNQKASTTNFPSIEGLSSEMSSTLQDAISFSKKHKLDGFGKAFQSGYSALKADSEPELNGIAPRGQLPLPASRLLAASQAAWVFGGMGSWNDLGFEGDDQKQYEAISDRLFRLINSSLVATVNLSYKRAEKSWWKFWQ
;
A
#
# COMPACT_ATOMS: atom_id res chain seq x y z
N MET A 1 1.64 1.74 -10.10
CA MET A 1 2.03 1.71 -8.66
C MET A 1 3.29 0.88 -8.48
N GLN A 2 4.14 1.22 -7.50
CA GLN A 2 5.34 0.44 -7.18
C GLN A 2 4.96 -0.96 -6.65
N GLY A 3 5.67 -2.01 -7.10
CA GLY A 3 5.38 -3.40 -6.72
C GLY A 3 5.48 -3.67 -5.21
N THR A 4 6.43 -3.02 -4.53
CA THR A 4 6.63 -3.11 -3.07
C THR A 4 5.38 -2.69 -2.29
N ILE A 5 4.80 -1.55 -2.67
CA ILE A 5 3.57 -1.01 -2.06
C ILE A 5 2.39 -1.90 -2.43
N PHE A 6 2.24 -2.23 -3.72
CA PHE A 6 1.14 -3.08 -4.20
C PHE A 6 1.04 -4.40 -3.44
N GLN A 7 2.18 -5.07 -3.19
CA GLN A 7 2.21 -6.33 -2.47
C GLN A 7 1.77 -6.18 -0.99
N ILE A 8 2.20 -5.12 -0.30
CA ILE A 8 1.73 -4.83 1.06
C ILE A 8 0.21 -4.67 1.08
N LEU A 9 -0.35 -3.88 0.15
CA LEU A 9 -1.78 -3.61 0.13
C LEU A 9 -2.57 -4.91 -0.07
N VAL A 10 -2.12 -5.78 -0.97
CA VAL A 10 -2.70 -7.10 -1.23
C VAL A 10 -2.60 -8.02 -0.01
N LEU A 11 -1.44 -8.10 0.64
CA LEU A 11 -1.26 -8.92 1.84
C LEU A 11 -2.22 -8.49 2.96
N VAL A 12 -2.44 -7.18 3.13
CA VAL A 12 -3.34 -6.67 4.17
C VAL A 12 -4.80 -6.97 3.86
N THR A 13 -5.29 -6.65 2.67
CA THR A 13 -6.70 -6.85 2.29
C THR A 13 -7.08 -8.33 2.24
N HIS A 14 -6.31 -9.17 1.53
CA HIS A 14 -6.58 -10.60 1.43
C HIS A 14 -6.33 -11.30 2.77
N GLY A 15 -5.27 -10.90 3.49
CA GLY A 15 -5.01 -11.40 4.84
C GLY A 15 -6.15 -11.09 5.82
N ASN A 16 -6.76 -9.91 5.75
CA ASN A 16 -7.93 -9.56 6.56
C ASN A 16 -9.14 -10.46 6.27
N MET A 17 -9.35 -10.91 5.04
CA MET A 17 -10.41 -11.89 4.76
C MET A 17 -10.12 -13.23 5.43
N VAL A 18 -8.88 -13.72 5.32
CA VAL A 18 -8.44 -14.98 5.95
C VAL A 18 -8.57 -14.92 7.48
N LEU A 19 -8.12 -13.82 8.09
CA LEU A 19 -8.18 -13.60 9.54
C LEU A 19 -9.61 -13.39 10.05
N SER A 20 -10.50 -12.82 9.25
CA SER A 20 -11.94 -12.71 9.57
C SER A 20 -12.69 -14.04 9.49
N GLY A 21 -12.03 -15.13 9.08
CA GLY A 21 -12.61 -16.46 9.00
C GLY A 21 -13.44 -16.71 7.74
N GLN A 22 -13.38 -15.82 6.75
CA GLN A 22 -14.01 -16.09 5.46
C GLN A 22 -13.29 -17.24 4.74
N PRO A 23 -14.03 -18.11 4.03
CA PRO A 23 -13.43 -19.14 3.19
C PRO A 23 -12.85 -18.47 1.95
N VAL A 24 -11.54 -18.24 1.95
CA VAL A 24 -10.82 -17.66 0.81
C VAL A 24 -9.88 -18.73 0.26
N ALA A 25 -9.85 -18.87 -1.06
CA ALA A 25 -8.79 -19.63 -1.72
C ALA A 25 -7.43 -18.99 -1.39
N SER A 26 -6.38 -19.81 -1.34
CA SER A 26 -5.03 -19.25 -1.27
C SER A 26 -4.81 -18.30 -2.46
N PHE A 27 -4.23 -17.13 -2.16
CA PHE A 27 -3.86 -16.14 -3.17
C PHE A 27 -2.36 -16.20 -3.49
N TYR A 28 -1.57 -17.00 -2.77
CA TYR A 28 -0.15 -17.19 -3.04
C TYR A 28 0.10 -18.57 -3.67
N PRO A 29 0.94 -18.69 -4.71
CA PRO A 29 1.66 -17.64 -5.44
C PRO A 29 0.89 -17.04 -6.63
N GLN A 30 -0.38 -17.40 -6.84
CA GLN A 30 -1.10 -17.09 -8.09
C GLN A 30 -1.47 -15.62 -8.27
N HIS A 31 -1.59 -14.84 -7.18
CA HIS A 31 -1.92 -13.43 -7.26
C HIS A 31 -0.83 -12.65 -8.00
N SER A 32 -1.23 -11.67 -8.81
CA SER A 32 -0.31 -10.86 -9.64
C SER A 32 0.77 -10.13 -8.83
N ALA A 33 0.51 -9.89 -7.54
CA ALA A 33 1.46 -9.30 -6.60
C ALA A 33 2.72 -10.14 -6.35
N PHE A 34 2.70 -11.42 -6.70
CA PHE A 34 3.81 -12.36 -6.50
C PHE A 34 4.37 -12.89 -7.83
N LYS A 35 3.88 -12.38 -8.97
CA LYS A 35 4.19 -12.90 -10.32
C LYS A 35 5.70 -13.02 -10.57
N PHE A 36 6.47 -12.06 -10.08
CA PHE A 36 7.91 -11.95 -10.31
C PHE A 36 8.75 -12.33 -9.08
N ASP A 37 8.13 -12.94 -8.06
CA ASP A 37 8.82 -13.31 -6.84
C ASP A 37 9.39 -14.72 -6.93
N GLU A 38 10.68 -14.86 -6.64
CA GLU A 38 11.33 -16.13 -6.34
C GLU A 38 10.73 -16.74 -5.08
N PHE A 39 10.61 -15.91 -4.05
CA PHE A 39 9.97 -16.25 -2.79
C PHE A 39 9.47 -14.99 -2.08
N VAL A 40 8.49 -15.19 -1.21
CA VAL A 40 8.11 -14.26 -0.15
C VAL A 40 8.21 -15.01 1.17
N LYS A 41 9.09 -14.60 2.09
CA LYS A 41 9.28 -15.26 3.39
C LYS A 41 9.10 -14.27 4.55
N PHE A 42 8.83 -14.79 5.74
CA PHE A 42 8.66 -14.01 6.96
C PHE A 42 9.67 -14.45 8.01
N VAL A 43 10.34 -13.49 8.64
CA VAL A 43 11.39 -13.74 9.63
C VAL A 43 11.22 -12.85 10.85
N ASP A 44 11.67 -13.35 12.00
CA ASP A 44 11.94 -12.52 13.16
C ASP A 44 13.27 -11.80 12.98
N LEU A 45 13.25 -10.48 13.15
CA LEU A 45 14.47 -9.68 13.18
C LEU A 45 14.87 -9.43 14.62
N GLU A 46 15.94 -10.10 15.03
CA GLU A 46 16.54 -9.93 16.35
C GLU A 46 17.81 -9.07 16.21
N ARG A 47 17.95 -8.09 17.10
CA ARG A 47 19.13 -7.23 17.14
C ARG A 47 20.11 -7.75 18.17
N ASN A 48 21.29 -8.17 17.72
CA ASN A 48 22.41 -8.54 18.58
C ASN A 48 23.54 -7.52 18.40
N GLY A 49 23.54 -6.48 19.24
CA GLY A 49 24.44 -5.33 19.12
C GLY A 49 24.21 -4.53 17.83
N SER A 50 25.21 -4.50 16.94
CA SER A 50 25.15 -3.84 15.64
C SER A 50 24.67 -4.75 14.50
N ARG A 51 24.53 -6.06 14.75
CA ARG A 51 24.10 -7.03 13.73
C ARG A 51 22.64 -7.40 13.91
N TRP A 52 21.96 -7.59 12.79
CA TRP A 52 20.63 -8.20 12.73
C TRP A 52 20.78 -9.67 12.41
N SER A 53 20.04 -10.52 13.12
CA SER A 53 19.88 -11.93 12.79
C SER A 53 18.45 -12.21 12.36
N GLU A 54 18.29 -12.96 11.26
CA GLU A 54 17.01 -13.46 10.80
C GLU A 54 16.74 -14.84 11.41
N LYS A 55 15.61 -14.99 12.08
CA LYS A 55 15.09 -16.30 12.50
C LYS A 55 13.84 -16.62 11.69
N PRO A 56 13.76 -17.78 11.00
CA PRO A 56 12.57 -18.11 10.20
C PRO A 56 11.28 -18.07 11.03
N PHE A 57 10.29 -17.29 10.57
CA PHE A 57 8.97 -17.23 11.18
C PHE A 57 7.93 -17.95 10.33
N ALA A 58 7.84 -17.66 9.04
CA ALA A 58 6.98 -18.38 8.10
C ALA A 58 7.62 -18.46 6.71
N LYS A 59 7.34 -19.56 6.00
CA LYS A 59 7.98 -19.85 4.71
C LYS A 59 7.34 -19.14 3.51
N ASP A 60 6.08 -18.75 3.64
CA ASP A 60 5.27 -18.10 2.61
C ASP A 60 4.11 -17.29 3.24
N PRO A 61 3.36 -16.49 2.46
CA PRO A 61 2.21 -15.72 2.96
C PRO A 61 1.10 -16.57 3.59
N ASP A 62 0.85 -17.79 3.09
CA ASP A 62 -0.20 -18.66 3.63
C ASP A 62 0.18 -19.19 5.02
N ASP A 63 1.42 -19.66 5.19
CA ASP A 63 1.96 -20.10 6.48
C ASP A 63 2.01 -18.92 7.48
N TRP A 64 2.33 -17.72 7.02
CA TRP A 64 2.31 -16.51 7.85
C TRP A 64 0.90 -16.20 8.36
N LEU A 65 -0.11 -16.17 7.48
CA LEU A 65 -1.50 -15.94 7.86
C LEU A 65 -2.04 -17.04 8.76
N ALA A 66 -1.67 -18.30 8.52
CA ALA A 66 -2.04 -19.42 9.39
C ALA A 66 -1.47 -19.25 10.80
N LYS A 67 -0.22 -18.80 10.93
CA LYS A 67 0.41 -18.51 12.23
C LYS A 67 -0.24 -17.32 12.94
N LEU A 68 -0.52 -16.23 12.23
CA LEU A 68 -1.24 -15.08 12.80
C LEU A 68 -2.64 -15.47 13.29
N LYS A 69 -3.35 -16.31 12.53
CA LYS A 69 -4.65 -16.87 12.94
C LYS A 69 -4.52 -17.73 14.20
N GLY A 70 -3.49 -18.58 14.27
CA GLY A 70 -3.17 -19.37 15.46
C GLY A 70 -2.84 -18.52 16.70
N GLN A 71 -2.20 -17.36 16.49
CA GLN A 71 -1.95 -16.35 17.52
C GLN A 71 -3.18 -15.48 17.85
N ARG A 72 -4.32 -15.72 17.18
CA ARG A 72 -5.59 -15.00 17.33
C ARG A 72 -5.48 -13.52 16.99
N CYS A 73 -4.62 -13.16 16.04
CA CYS A 73 -4.57 -11.81 15.51
C CYS A 73 -5.90 -11.47 14.84
N SER A 74 -6.44 -10.29 15.13
CA SER A 74 -7.77 -9.86 14.69
C SER A 74 -7.77 -9.26 13.29
N GLY A 75 -6.60 -8.87 12.77
CA GLY A 75 -6.47 -8.32 11.43
C GLY A 75 -5.10 -7.69 11.18
N LEU A 76 -4.98 -7.12 9.99
CA LEU A 76 -3.82 -6.45 9.46
C LEU A 76 -4.17 -4.99 9.13
N ARG A 77 -3.19 -4.11 9.29
CA ARG A 77 -3.24 -2.71 8.85
C ARG A 77 -1.96 -2.35 8.11
N VAL A 78 -2.05 -1.35 7.24
CA VAL A 78 -0.91 -0.68 6.63
C VAL A 78 -0.55 0.53 7.48
N GLU A 79 0.74 0.73 7.71
CA GLU A 79 1.29 1.97 8.23
C GLU A 79 2.34 2.50 7.25
N ARG A 80 2.32 3.81 7.01
CA ARG A 80 3.35 4.50 6.23
C ARG A 80 4.03 5.53 7.12
N VAL A 81 5.34 5.45 7.22
CA VAL A 81 6.19 6.43 7.90
C VAL A 81 6.96 7.21 6.86
N SER A 82 6.79 8.54 6.83
CA SER A 82 7.57 9.39 5.93
C SER A 82 9.06 9.28 6.26
N THR A 83 9.88 9.24 5.21
CA THR A 83 11.35 9.29 5.32
C THR A 83 11.92 10.54 4.66
N ASP A 84 11.10 11.57 4.48
CA ASP A 84 11.50 12.82 3.85
C ASP A 84 12.78 13.36 4.48
N LYS A 85 13.80 13.56 3.65
CA LYS A 85 15.04 14.25 4.00
C LYS A 85 15.11 15.55 3.23
N LYS A 86 15.85 16.52 3.78
CA LYS A 86 16.06 17.84 3.15
C LYS A 86 16.54 17.72 1.70
N ASP A 87 17.39 16.73 1.41
CA ASP A 87 18.03 16.57 0.10
C ASP A 87 17.36 15.53 -0.81
N LEU A 88 16.43 14.73 -0.28
CA LEU A 88 15.69 13.74 -1.05
C LEU A 88 14.34 13.44 -0.38
N SER A 89 13.26 13.89 -1.03
CA SER A 89 11.90 13.61 -0.56
C SER A 89 11.47 12.19 -0.88
N ASP A 90 10.43 11.72 -0.21
CA ASP A 90 9.76 10.46 -0.50
C ASP A 90 9.22 10.45 -1.93
N ARG A 91 8.69 11.59 -2.42
CA ARG A 91 8.20 11.69 -3.80
C ARG A 91 9.32 11.40 -4.81
N MET A 92 10.52 11.92 -4.56
CA MET A 92 11.67 11.70 -5.44
C MET A 92 12.24 10.29 -5.29
N SER A 93 12.32 9.78 -4.06
CA SER A 93 12.92 8.46 -3.80
C SER A 93 12.06 7.28 -4.25
N VAL A 94 10.75 7.45 -4.45
CA VAL A 94 9.81 6.35 -4.79
C VAL A 94 10.13 5.63 -6.11
N ALA A 95 10.92 6.24 -6.99
CA ALA A 95 11.42 5.59 -8.20
C ALA A 95 12.42 4.45 -7.90
N PHE A 96 13.05 4.46 -6.72
CA PHE A 96 14.00 3.45 -6.28
C PHE A 96 13.33 2.38 -5.40
N ILE A 97 13.87 1.16 -5.43
CA ILE A 97 13.42 0.06 -4.57
C ILE A 97 13.60 0.46 -3.10
N GLY A 98 12.52 0.46 -2.33
CA GLY A 98 12.53 0.85 -0.92
C GLY A 98 12.45 2.37 -0.66
N GLY A 99 12.32 3.21 -1.69
CA GLY A 99 12.00 4.63 -1.51
C GLY A 99 10.50 4.91 -1.39
N GLY A 100 10.12 6.17 -1.16
CA GLY A 100 8.70 6.57 -1.01
C GLY A 100 8.15 6.51 0.41
N GLY A 101 9.02 6.46 1.41
CA GLY A 101 8.68 6.23 2.81
C GLY A 101 8.81 4.76 3.20
N ARG A 102 8.77 4.49 4.51
CA ARG A 102 8.71 3.12 5.04
C ARG A 102 7.26 2.66 5.07
N TRP A 103 7.01 1.50 4.47
CA TRP A 103 5.70 0.87 4.45
C TRP A 103 5.73 -0.40 5.29
N LEU A 104 4.85 -0.46 6.28
CA LEU A 104 4.81 -1.52 7.27
C LEU A 104 3.44 -2.22 7.22
N ILE A 105 3.43 -3.50 7.55
CA ILE A 105 2.21 -4.22 7.91
C ILE A 105 2.17 -4.35 9.43
N GLU A 106 1.11 -3.85 10.04
CA GLU A 106 0.79 -4.08 11.43
C GLU A 106 -0.16 -5.28 11.54
N ALA A 107 0.24 -6.35 12.23
CA ALA A 107 -0.65 -7.41 12.66
C ALA A 107 -1.19 -7.07 14.06
N VAL A 108 -2.50 -6.91 14.19
CA VAL A 108 -3.15 -6.56 15.46
C VAL A 108 -3.46 -7.84 16.22
N CYS A 109 -2.75 -8.11 17.31
CA CYS A 109 -2.86 -9.35 18.07
C CYS A 109 -3.22 -9.12 19.56
N PRO A 110 -3.72 -10.13 20.29
CA PRO A 110 -4.21 -9.94 21.66
C PRO A 110 -3.14 -9.48 22.66
N ARG A 111 -1.87 -9.83 22.42
CA ARG A 111 -0.72 -9.42 23.27
C ARG A 111 -0.18 -8.03 22.91
N GLY A 112 -0.73 -7.39 21.89
CA GLY A 112 -0.20 -6.19 21.26
C GLY A 112 0.07 -6.41 19.78
N SER A 113 0.32 -5.33 19.06
CA SER A 113 0.60 -5.35 17.63
C SER A 113 2.02 -5.78 17.32
N GLU A 114 2.17 -6.42 16.17
CA GLU A 114 3.45 -6.79 15.55
C GLU A 114 3.63 -6.00 14.27
N TYR A 115 4.85 -5.55 13.99
CA TYR A 115 5.16 -4.74 12.80
C TYR A 115 6.12 -5.47 11.89
N TRP A 116 5.77 -5.53 10.61
CA TRP A 116 6.48 -6.23 9.57
C TRP A 116 6.94 -5.25 8.50
N GLU A 117 8.21 -5.28 8.16
CA GLU A 117 8.81 -4.42 7.13
C GLU A 117 9.38 -5.28 5.99
N PRO A 118 9.04 -5.02 4.72
CA PRO A 118 9.61 -5.77 3.61
C PRO A 118 11.02 -5.29 3.27
N LYS A 119 11.85 -6.25 2.88
CA LYS A 119 13.10 -6.05 2.18
C LYS A 119 13.04 -6.79 0.85
N TRP A 120 13.27 -6.05 -0.25
CA TRP A 120 13.27 -6.58 -1.60
C TRP A 120 14.69 -6.64 -2.13
N GLU A 121 15.10 -7.83 -2.58
CA GLU A 121 16.42 -8.07 -3.14
C GLU A 121 16.30 -8.74 -4.49
N ILE A 122 17.23 -8.42 -5.39
CA ILE A 122 17.29 -9.07 -6.70
C ILE A 122 18.03 -10.40 -6.53
N GLY A 123 17.39 -11.50 -6.92
CA GLY A 123 17.98 -12.82 -7.07
C GLY A 123 18.72 -12.97 -8.40
N ASP A 124 18.54 -14.10 -9.08
CA ASP A 124 19.13 -14.31 -10.41
C ASP A 124 18.36 -13.51 -11.48
N ARG A 125 19.02 -12.50 -12.08
CA ARG A 125 18.44 -11.66 -13.15
C ARG A 125 18.22 -12.43 -14.46
N ASN A 126 18.92 -13.54 -14.67
CA ASN A 126 18.92 -14.29 -15.93
C ASN A 126 17.98 -15.49 -15.89
N ARG A 127 17.23 -15.66 -14.80
CA ARG A 127 16.31 -16.79 -14.66
C ARG A 127 15.22 -16.81 -15.75
N PRO A 128 14.97 -17.96 -16.40
CA PRO A 128 14.02 -18.03 -17.52
C PRO A 128 12.57 -17.67 -17.17
N ASP A 129 12.15 -17.95 -15.93
CA ASP A 129 10.79 -17.68 -15.43
C ASP A 129 10.60 -16.24 -14.91
N GLN A 130 11.62 -15.39 -14.99
CA GLN A 130 11.61 -13.97 -14.61
C GLN A 130 11.24 -13.68 -13.13
N ARG A 131 11.23 -14.70 -12.27
CA ARG A 131 10.91 -14.56 -10.83
C ARG A 131 12.07 -13.98 -10.02
N ILE A 132 12.52 -12.78 -10.36
CA ILE A 132 13.81 -12.24 -9.90
C ILE A 132 13.78 -11.68 -8.47
N TRP A 133 12.61 -11.51 -7.86
CA TRP A 133 12.50 -10.83 -6.56
C TRP A 133 12.53 -11.79 -5.39
N ARG A 134 13.41 -11.51 -4.44
CA ARG A 134 13.49 -12.19 -3.15
C ARG A 134 12.93 -11.24 -2.10
N VAL A 135 11.76 -11.56 -1.57
CA VAL A 135 11.07 -10.69 -0.62
C VAL A 135 11.09 -11.29 0.77
N THR A 136 11.62 -10.52 1.72
CA THR A 136 11.64 -10.90 3.15
C THR A 136 10.86 -9.87 3.95
N TYR A 137 9.78 -10.29 4.61
CA TYR A 137 9.09 -9.49 5.60
C TYR A 137 9.69 -9.78 6.97
N GLY A 138 10.39 -8.80 7.53
CA GLY A 138 11.00 -8.90 8.85
C GLY A 138 10.09 -8.33 9.93
N ARG A 139 9.82 -9.10 10.99
CA ARG A 139 9.13 -8.61 12.19
C ARG A 139 10.07 -7.74 13.00
N ILE A 140 9.89 -6.42 12.92
CA ILE A 140 10.76 -5.41 13.54
C ILE A 140 10.33 -4.99 14.95
N ALA A 141 9.07 -5.25 15.32
CA ALA A 141 8.54 -4.96 16.66
C ALA A 141 7.41 -5.93 17.02
N GLN A 142 7.27 -6.20 18.32
CA GLN A 142 6.26 -7.08 18.91
C GLN A 142 5.67 -6.47 20.18
N ASN A 143 4.48 -6.91 20.58
CA ASN A 143 3.78 -6.48 21.79
C ASN A 143 3.64 -4.95 21.90
N GLN A 144 3.55 -4.27 20.76
CA GLN A 144 3.39 -2.83 20.72
C GLN A 144 1.94 -2.45 20.98
N LYS A 145 1.70 -1.23 21.45
CA LYS A 145 0.33 -0.71 21.47
C LYS A 145 -0.13 -0.56 20.02
N ALA A 146 -1.37 -0.96 19.75
CA ALA A 146 -1.95 -0.82 18.43
C ALA A 146 -1.93 0.66 18.01
N SER A 147 -1.50 0.91 16.78
CA SER A 147 -1.46 2.26 16.19
C SER A 147 -2.83 2.93 16.33
N THR A 148 -2.88 4.14 16.89
CA THR A 148 -4.10 4.96 16.99
C THR A 148 -4.13 6.05 15.91
N THR A 149 -3.38 5.86 14.81
CA THR A 149 -3.30 6.84 13.74
C THR A 149 -4.69 7.14 13.19
N ASN A 150 -5.14 8.38 13.41
CA ASN A 150 -6.35 8.91 12.81
C ASN A 150 -6.02 9.33 11.39
N PHE A 151 -6.62 8.65 10.42
CA PHE A 151 -6.52 9.05 9.03
C PHE A 151 -7.60 10.10 8.72
N PRO A 152 -7.34 11.01 7.76
CA PRO A 152 -8.40 11.88 7.25
C PRO A 152 -9.58 11.04 6.74
N SER A 153 -10.79 11.59 6.80
CA SER A 153 -11.98 10.89 6.34
C SER A 153 -11.87 10.57 4.84
N ILE A 154 -12.50 9.46 4.41
CA ILE A 154 -12.55 9.09 2.99
C ILE A 154 -13.20 10.20 2.15
N GLU A 155 -14.18 10.89 2.71
CA GLU A 155 -14.82 12.05 2.08
C GLU A 155 -13.83 13.22 1.88
N GLY A 156 -13.09 13.59 2.93
CA GLY A 156 -12.09 14.65 2.86
C GLY A 156 -10.99 14.34 1.85
N LEU A 157 -10.46 13.11 1.88
CA LEU A 157 -9.47 12.64 0.91
C LEU A 157 -10.02 12.64 -0.51
N SER A 158 -11.28 12.24 -0.71
CA SER A 158 -11.93 12.24 -2.03
C SER A 158 -12.09 13.65 -2.57
N SER A 159 -12.51 14.61 -1.74
CA SER A 159 -12.64 16.01 -2.13
C SER A 159 -11.29 16.62 -2.53
N GLU A 160 -10.26 16.44 -1.70
CA GLU A 160 -8.90 16.91 -2.00
C GLU A 160 -8.30 16.23 -3.25
N MET A 161 -8.53 14.93 -3.41
CA MET A 161 -8.09 14.17 -4.60
C MET A 161 -8.78 14.68 -5.87
N SER A 162 -10.09 14.92 -5.82
CA SER A 162 -10.85 15.46 -6.97
C SER A 162 -10.26 16.78 -7.45
N SER A 163 -10.06 17.74 -6.52
CA SER A 163 -9.49 19.05 -6.84
C SER A 163 -8.06 18.93 -7.39
N THR A 164 -7.21 18.14 -6.75
CA THR A 164 -5.81 17.95 -7.16
C THR A 164 -5.71 17.29 -8.55
N LEU A 165 -6.58 16.34 -8.86
CA LEU A 165 -6.62 15.72 -10.20
C LEU A 165 -7.07 16.71 -11.27
N GLN A 166 -8.01 17.62 -10.97
CA GLN A 166 -8.42 18.66 -11.92
C GLN A 166 -7.29 19.65 -12.20
N ASP A 167 -6.52 20.03 -11.18
CA ASP A 167 -5.33 20.85 -11.33
C ASP A 167 -4.29 20.14 -12.22
N ALA A 168 -4.02 18.86 -11.94
CA ALA A 168 -3.07 18.04 -12.70
C ALA A 168 -3.50 17.82 -14.17
N ILE A 169 -4.80 17.61 -14.43
CA ILE A 169 -5.37 17.51 -15.79
C ILE A 169 -5.17 18.84 -16.54
N SER A 170 -5.50 19.96 -15.90
CA SER A 170 -5.38 21.29 -16.50
C SER A 170 -3.92 21.62 -16.83
N PHE A 171 -3.01 21.33 -15.90
CA PHE A 171 -1.57 21.48 -16.11
C PHE A 171 -1.07 20.60 -17.25
N SER A 172 -1.48 19.32 -17.27
CA SER A 172 -1.09 18.38 -18.33
C SER A 172 -1.55 18.85 -19.72
N LYS A 173 -2.77 19.37 -19.81
CA LYS A 173 -3.32 19.93 -21.06
C LYS A 173 -2.53 21.16 -21.52
N LYS A 174 -2.22 22.09 -20.61
CA LYS A 174 -1.43 23.30 -20.90
C LYS A 174 -0.07 22.94 -21.51
N HIS A 175 0.58 21.90 -20.99
CA HIS A 175 1.93 21.48 -21.40
C HIS A 175 1.98 20.32 -22.39
N LYS A 176 0.83 19.91 -22.97
CA LYS A 176 0.71 18.79 -23.94
C LYS A 176 1.26 17.46 -23.42
N LEU A 177 1.05 17.19 -22.14
CA LEU A 177 1.47 15.97 -21.44
C LEU A 177 0.38 14.88 -21.50
N ASP A 178 -0.03 14.50 -22.70
CA ASP A 178 -1.25 13.71 -22.92
C ASP A 178 -1.27 12.36 -22.18
N GLY A 179 -0.12 11.71 -22.03
CA GLY A 179 0.00 10.46 -21.29
C GLY A 179 -0.38 10.61 -19.81
N PHE A 180 0.18 11.63 -19.14
CA PHE A 180 -0.13 11.94 -17.75
C PHE A 180 -1.54 12.49 -17.59
N GLY A 181 -1.97 13.36 -18.51
CA GLY A 181 -3.35 13.87 -18.54
C GLY A 181 -4.39 12.75 -18.58
N LYS A 182 -4.17 11.70 -19.38
CA LYS A 182 -5.03 10.50 -19.41
C LYS A 182 -5.02 9.73 -18.10
N ALA A 183 -3.87 9.58 -17.45
CA ALA A 183 -3.77 8.92 -16.14
C ALA A 183 -4.59 9.67 -15.07
N PHE A 184 -4.43 10.99 -15.00
CA PHE A 184 -5.19 11.83 -14.06
C PHE A 184 -6.69 11.84 -14.37
N GLN A 185 -7.07 11.90 -15.65
CA GLN A 185 -8.47 11.80 -16.06
C GLN A 185 -9.07 10.45 -15.69
N SER A 186 -8.32 9.36 -15.85
CA SER A 186 -8.75 8.02 -15.44
C SER A 186 -8.96 7.95 -13.92
N GLY A 187 -8.06 8.54 -13.13
CA GLY A 187 -8.22 8.65 -11.68
C GLY A 187 -9.46 9.46 -11.29
N TYR A 188 -9.70 10.58 -11.98
CA TYR A 188 -10.87 11.43 -11.73
C TYR A 188 -12.18 10.71 -12.05
N SER A 189 -12.22 9.97 -13.16
CA SER A 189 -13.38 9.15 -13.54
C SER A 189 -13.63 8.02 -12.55
N ALA A 190 -12.58 7.33 -12.09
CA ALA A 190 -12.70 6.27 -11.09
C ALA A 190 -13.27 6.79 -9.76
N LEU A 191 -12.90 8.00 -9.35
CA LEU A 191 -13.41 8.65 -8.14
C LEU A 191 -14.92 8.91 -8.20
N LYS A 192 -15.47 9.09 -9.42
CA LYS A 192 -16.88 9.39 -9.68
C LYS A 192 -17.71 8.21 -10.17
N ALA A 193 -17.11 7.02 -10.31
CA ALA A 193 -17.76 5.87 -10.93
C ALA A 193 -19.00 5.41 -10.15
N ASP A 194 -20.17 5.26 -10.76
CA ASP A 194 -21.41 4.89 -10.05
C ASP A 194 -21.35 3.53 -9.35
N SER A 195 -20.59 2.59 -9.91
CA SER A 195 -20.36 1.25 -9.35
C SER A 195 -18.95 1.09 -8.79
N GLU A 196 -18.73 0.00 -8.05
CA GLU A 196 -17.39 -0.36 -7.57
C GLU A 196 -16.42 -0.54 -8.75
N PRO A 197 -15.34 0.25 -8.82
CA PRO A 197 -14.34 0.14 -9.88
C PRO A 197 -13.43 -1.06 -9.66
N GLU A 198 -12.74 -1.49 -10.72
CA GLU A 198 -11.73 -2.54 -10.65
C GLU A 198 -10.53 -2.08 -9.82
N LEU A 199 -10.14 -2.90 -8.84
CA LEU A 199 -9.05 -2.61 -7.91
C LEU A 199 -7.75 -3.34 -8.27
N ASN A 200 -7.68 -3.96 -9.45
CA ASN A 200 -6.53 -4.72 -9.95
C ASN A 200 -6.01 -5.78 -8.95
N GLY A 201 -6.93 -6.42 -8.23
CA GLY A 201 -6.61 -7.43 -7.22
C GLY A 201 -6.17 -6.87 -5.86
N ILE A 202 -6.03 -5.55 -5.67
CA ILE A 202 -5.66 -4.98 -4.36
C ILE A 202 -6.65 -5.42 -3.29
N ALA A 203 -7.95 -5.30 -3.52
CA ALA A 203 -8.97 -5.79 -2.59
C ALA A 203 -10.01 -6.60 -3.37
N PRO A 204 -10.49 -7.72 -2.82
CA PRO A 204 -11.62 -8.43 -3.40
C PRO A 204 -12.89 -7.57 -3.42
N ARG A 205 -13.72 -7.79 -4.45
CA ARG A 205 -14.95 -7.03 -4.69
C ARG A 205 -15.88 -7.08 -3.48
N GLY A 206 -16.44 -5.93 -3.09
CA GLY A 206 -17.33 -5.80 -1.94
C GLY A 206 -16.65 -5.84 -0.57
N GLN A 207 -15.32 -5.99 -0.49
CA GLN A 207 -14.61 -5.94 0.79
C GLN A 207 -14.59 -4.51 1.36
N LEU A 208 -14.38 -3.52 0.48
CA LEU A 208 -14.28 -2.12 0.85
C LEU A 208 -15.60 -1.39 0.54
N PRO A 209 -15.97 -0.37 1.34
CA PRO A 209 -17.09 0.51 0.99
C PRO A 209 -16.85 1.22 -0.35
N LEU A 210 -17.91 1.45 -1.13
CA LEU A 210 -17.82 2.06 -2.46
C LEU A 210 -16.99 3.35 -2.51
N PRO A 211 -17.12 4.33 -1.59
CA PRO A 211 -16.26 5.52 -1.59
C PRO A 211 -14.78 5.20 -1.43
N ALA A 212 -14.44 4.17 -0.65
CA ALA A 212 -13.05 3.73 -0.47
C ALA A 212 -12.52 3.00 -1.72
N SER A 213 -13.33 2.15 -2.36
CA SER A 213 -12.96 1.51 -3.63
C SER A 213 -12.71 2.54 -4.73
N ARG A 214 -13.57 3.56 -4.85
CA ARG A 214 -13.40 4.70 -5.78
C ARG A 214 -12.07 5.44 -5.55
N LEU A 215 -11.80 5.80 -4.29
CA LEU A 215 -10.58 6.52 -3.94
C LEU A 215 -9.31 5.67 -4.14
N LEU A 216 -9.38 4.37 -3.84
CA LEU A 216 -8.28 3.42 -4.10
C LEU A 216 -8.02 3.25 -5.60
N ALA A 217 -9.06 3.09 -6.42
CA ALA A 217 -8.93 3.03 -7.87
C ALA A 217 -8.38 4.33 -8.46
N ALA A 218 -8.85 5.48 -7.97
CA ALA A 218 -8.32 6.79 -8.37
C ALA A 218 -6.82 6.91 -8.06
N SER A 219 -6.40 6.46 -6.87
CA SER A 219 -5.00 6.45 -6.43
C SER A 219 -4.11 5.55 -7.29
N GLN A 220 -4.65 4.41 -7.73
CA GLN A 220 -3.94 3.50 -8.65
C GLN A 220 -3.76 4.12 -10.03
N ALA A 221 -4.84 4.68 -10.61
CA ALA A 221 -4.84 5.25 -11.95
C ALA A 221 -3.95 6.50 -12.05
N ALA A 222 -3.91 7.32 -11.01
CA ALA A 222 -3.10 8.54 -10.95
C ALA A 222 -1.65 8.30 -10.47
N TRP A 223 -1.22 7.05 -10.29
CA TRP A 223 0.14 6.74 -9.89
C TRP A 223 1.13 6.96 -11.06
N VAL A 224 1.83 8.08 -11.05
CA VAL A 224 2.74 8.50 -12.13
C VAL A 224 4.20 8.72 -11.70
N PHE A 225 4.55 8.36 -10.45
CA PHE A 225 5.80 8.78 -9.80
C PHE A 225 7.00 7.83 -9.92
N GLY A 226 6.87 6.68 -10.58
CA GLY A 226 7.93 5.66 -10.62
C GLY A 226 8.40 5.32 -12.04
N GLY A 227 9.68 4.98 -12.17
CA GLY A 227 10.32 4.55 -13.42
C GLY A 227 10.96 5.69 -14.22
N MET A 228 11.71 5.35 -15.27
CA MET A 228 12.26 6.33 -16.21
C MET A 228 11.15 6.89 -17.11
N GLY A 229 11.15 8.20 -17.33
CA GLY A 229 10.09 8.92 -18.03
C GLY A 229 8.84 9.13 -17.16
N SER A 230 8.99 9.03 -15.84
CA SER A 230 7.90 9.28 -14.90
C SER A 230 7.57 10.75 -14.81
N TRP A 231 6.46 11.07 -14.13
CA TRP A 231 6.08 12.44 -13.85
C TRP A 231 7.20 13.20 -13.15
N ASN A 232 7.93 12.55 -12.23
CA ASN A 232 9.03 13.13 -11.49
C ASN A 232 10.24 13.54 -12.34
N ASP A 233 10.36 13.02 -13.57
CA ASP A 233 11.46 13.34 -14.47
C ASP A 233 11.22 14.65 -15.26
N LEU A 234 10.03 15.25 -15.10
CA LEU A 234 9.70 16.51 -15.74
C LEU A 234 10.29 17.71 -14.99
N GLY A 235 10.65 18.73 -15.76
CA GLY A 235 11.07 20.04 -15.26
C GLY A 235 10.53 21.15 -16.16
N PHE A 236 10.26 22.30 -15.55
CA PHE A 236 9.69 23.48 -16.18
C PHE A 236 10.47 24.72 -15.71
N GLU A 237 10.12 25.89 -16.25
CA GLU A 237 10.73 27.17 -15.90
C GLU A 237 9.75 28.07 -15.14
N GLY A 238 10.29 28.93 -14.26
CA GLY A 238 9.53 29.99 -13.60
C GLY A 238 8.34 29.48 -12.77
N ASP A 239 7.17 30.10 -12.97
CA ASP A 239 5.97 29.78 -12.19
C ASP A 239 5.37 28.42 -12.54
N ASP A 240 5.63 27.91 -13.74
CA ASP A 240 5.18 26.56 -14.13
C ASP A 240 5.90 25.48 -13.33
N GLN A 241 7.18 25.70 -12.98
CA GLN A 241 7.92 24.79 -12.09
C GLN A 241 7.30 24.77 -10.69
N LYS A 242 6.99 25.94 -10.12
CA LYS A 242 6.37 26.03 -8.78
C LYS A 242 5.00 25.36 -8.76
N GLN A 243 4.20 25.58 -9.81
CA GLN A 243 2.89 24.97 -9.94
C GLN A 243 3.01 23.45 -10.07
N TYR A 244 3.92 22.97 -10.92
CA TYR A 244 4.21 21.55 -11.09
C TYR A 244 4.63 20.89 -9.77
N GLU A 245 5.56 21.48 -9.02
CA GLU A 245 6.02 20.96 -7.73
C GLU A 245 4.87 20.89 -6.71
N ALA A 246 4.08 21.97 -6.60
CA ALA A 246 2.95 22.02 -5.68
C ALA A 246 1.89 20.95 -5.99
N ILE A 247 1.54 20.75 -7.27
CA ILE A 247 0.62 19.69 -7.71
C ILE A 247 1.23 18.32 -7.40
N SER A 248 2.51 18.12 -7.72
CA SER A 248 3.21 16.85 -7.56
C SER A 248 3.28 16.41 -6.11
N ASP A 249 3.69 17.31 -5.21
CA ASP A 249 3.81 17.02 -3.77
C ASP A 249 2.44 16.75 -3.16
N ARG A 250 1.44 17.57 -3.51
CA ARG A 250 0.06 17.38 -3.05
C ARG A 250 -0.49 16.03 -3.51
N LEU A 251 -0.33 15.70 -4.79
CA LEU A 251 -0.82 14.45 -5.35
C LEU A 251 -0.12 13.23 -4.74
N PHE A 252 1.20 13.27 -4.58
CA PHE A 252 1.95 12.18 -3.97
C PHE A 252 1.50 11.92 -2.53
N ARG A 253 1.38 12.99 -1.72
CA ARG A 253 0.88 12.90 -0.35
C ARG A 253 -0.53 12.32 -0.32
N LEU A 254 -1.44 12.83 -1.15
CA LEU A 254 -2.84 12.40 -1.18
C LEU A 254 -2.99 10.94 -1.58
N ILE A 255 -2.28 10.50 -2.63
CA ILE A 255 -2.29 9.10 -3.05
C ILE A 255 -1.85 8.21 -1.89
N ASN A 256 -0.71 8.49 -1.26
CA ASN A 256 -0.20 7.65 -0.18
C ASN A 256 -1.13 7.61 1.03
N SER A 257 -1.67 8.74 1.47
CA SER A 257 -2.67 8.80 2.55
C SER A 257 -3.95 8.03 2.20
N SER A 258 -4.39 8.13 0.94
CA SER A 258 -5.57 7.43 0.43
C SER A 258 -5.38 5.92 0.42
N LEU A 259 -4.21 5.43 -0.01
CA LEU A 259 -3.89 4.00 0.00
C LEU A 259 -3.99 3.42 1.42
N VAL A 260 -3.37 4.09 2.39
CA VAL A 260 -3.40 3.64 3.79
C VAL A 260 -4.82 3.71 4.36
N ALA A 261 -5.52 4.83 4.20
CA ALA A 261 -6.85 5.03 4.75
C ALA A 261 -7.86 4.03 4.18
N THR A 262 -7.85 3.79 2.88
CA THR A 262 -8.80 2.89 2.20
C THR A 262 -8.54 1.43 2.54
N VAL A 263 -7.30 0.95 2.45
CA VAL A 263 -6.96 -0.45 2.73
C VAL A 263 -7.20 -0.81 4.19
N ASN A 264 -6.98 0.13 5.12
CA ASN A 264 -7.24 -0.11 6.55
C ASN A 264 -8.74 -0.31 6.88
N LEU A 265 -9.66 0.06 5.99
CA LEU A 265 -11.09 -0.27 6.14
C LEU A 265 -11.40 -1.75 5.91
N SER A 266 -10.46 -2.52 5.33
CA SER A 266 -10.59 -3.99 5.24
C SER A 266 -10.50 -4.66 6.61
N TYR A 267 -9.87 -4.01 7.59
CA TYR A 267 -9.82 -4.48 8.97
C TYR A 267 -11.13 -4.16 9.69
N LYS A 268 -11.99 -5.17 9.83
CA LYS A 268 -13.21 -5.09 10.64
C LYS A 268 -12.88 -5.49 12.07
N ARG A 269 -12.78 -4.52 12.98
CA ARG A 269 -12.69 -4.83 14.41
C ARG A 269 -13.95 -5.59 14.79
N ALA A 270 -13.83 -6.77 15.39
CA ALA A 270 -14.98 -7.50 15.90
C ALA A 270 -15.74 -6.57 16.84
N GLU A 271 -16.97 -6.21 16.49
CA GLU A 271 -17.86 -5.55 17.43
C GLU A 271 -18.02 -6.49 18.62
N LYS A 272 -17.62 -6.03 19.80
CA LYS A 272 -18.01 -6.73 21.03
C LYS A 272 -19.52 -6.63 21.09
N SER A 273 -20.22 -7.69 20.69
CA SER A 273 -21.66 -7.82 20.89
C SER A 273 -21.91 -8.02 22.38
N TRP A 274 -21.96 -6.93 23.14
CA TRP A 274 -22.30 -6.93 24.57
C TRP A 274 -23.75 -7.40 24.83
N TRP A 275 -24.55 -7.59 23.78
CA TRP A 275 -25.96 -7.97 23.87
C TRP A 275 -26.24 -9.49 23.96
N LYS A 276 -25.22 -10.36 23.89
CA LYS A 276 -25.41 -11.82 23.95
C LYS A 276 -25.31 -12.44 25.35
N PHE A 277 -25.23 -11.64 26.41
CA PHE A 277 -25.16 -12.12 27.80
C PHE A 277 -26.47 -11.94 28.60
N TRP A 278 -27.57 -11.54 27.95
CA TRP A 278 -28.89 -11.47 28.56
C TRP A 278 -29.90 -12.31 27.75
N GLN A 279 -29.77 -13.63 27.81
CA GLN A 279 -30.84 -14.60 27.50
C GLN A 279 -30.74 -15.79 28.44
#